data_AF-A0A2J6MPZ2-F1
#
_entry.id   AF-A0A2J6MPZ2-F1
#
_cell.length_a   1.000
_cell.length_b   1.000
_cell.length_c   1.000
_cell.angle_alpha   90.00
_cell.angle_beta   90.00
_cell.angle_gamma   90.00
#
_symmetry.space_group_name_H-M   'P 1'
#
loop_
_entity.id
_entity.type
_entity.pdbx_description
1 polymer ?
#
loop_
_entity_poly.entity_id
_entity_poly.type
_entity_poly.pdbx_seq_one_letter_code
_entity_poly.pdbx_strand_id
1 'polypeptide(L)'
;MNARPDDDPPLPAGSEAGTSDAAGRPRTCPDYPPQLGNARLLSEEELRVSLARAIGHWNGRDDLWIFGYGSLIWNPGLPTVESVHARVHGYHRGLYLWSRVNRGTPEQPGLVLALDRGGSCTGIAFRLAAEGAMPHLEALWRREMPMGSYRPAWLSCVLDDGRRVPALAFVMRRDVPTYTGKLADDTLRTVLGCACGRYGTTLDYVKRTTDALRANGIPDRMLEKLLERCG
;
A
#
# COMPACT_ATOMS: atom_id res chain seq x y z
N MET A 1 54.50 26.89 45.72
CA MET A 1 54.64 28.34 45.45
C MET A 1 53.96 28.58 44.12
N ASN A 2 52.65 28.83 44.17
CA ASN A 2 52.00 30.15 43.97
C ASN A 2 52.11 30.58 42.49
N ALA A 3 51.05 30.72 41.69
CA ALA A 3 49.73 31.29 42.00
C ALA A 3 48.59 30.73 41.10
N ARG A 4 47.35 30.82 41.60
CA ARG A 4 46.08 30.96 40.82
C ARG A 4 45.73 32.47 40.77
N PRO A 5 44.62 32.93 40.18
CA PRO A 5 43.86 32.53 38.97
C PRO A 5 43.71 33.72 37.99
N ASP A 6 43.18 33.52 36.78
CA ASP A 6 42.52 34.61 36.03
C ASP A 6 41.07 34.21 35.77
N ASP A 7 40.18 35.09 36.21
CA ASP A 7 38.74 35.03 36.14
C ASP A 7 38.24 35.22 34.70
N ASP A 8 37.39 34.31 34.23
CA ASP A 8 36.55 34.55 33.05
C ASP A 8 35.46 35.59 33.40
N PRO A 9 35.23 36.61 32.55
CA PRO A 9 34.18 37.58 32.79
C PRO A 9 32.77 36.99 32.56
N PRO A 10 31.74 37.48 33.27
CA PRO A 10 30.39 36.95 33.16
C PRO A 10 29.71 37.35 31.84
N LEU A 11 28.85 36.44 31.36
CA LEU A 11 27.95 36.62 30.22
C LEU A 11 27.08 37.90 30.36
N PRO A 12 26.88 38.68 29.28
CA PRO A 12 25.90 39.76 29.31
C PRO A 12 24.48 39.19 29.30
N ALA A 13 23.68 39.67 30.27
CA ALA A 13 22.25 39.41 30.35
C ALA A 13 21.48 40.32 29.38
N GLY A 14 20.57 39.71 28.60
CA GLY A 14 19.29 40.26 28.19
C GLY A 14 19.25 41.49 27.26
N SER A 15 18.93 41.26 25.99
CA SER A 15 18.08 42.19 25.25
C SER A 15 16.89 41.43 24.66
N GLU A 16 15.71 42.00 24.88
CA GLU A 16 14.38 41.50 24.53
C GLU A 16 14.27 41.06 23.06
N ALA A 17 13.77 39.85 22.83
CA ALA A 17 13.26 39.43 21.53
C ALA A 17 11.80 39.03 21.71
N GLY A 18 10.94 39.74 20.99
CA GLY A 18 9.50 39.65 21.06
C GLY A 18 8.96 38.23 20.91
N THR A 19 7.83 38.04 21.59
CA THR A 19 6.91 36.92 21.43
C THR A 19 6.53 36.71 19.97
N SER A 20 7.29 35.87 19.26
CA SER A 20 6.86 35.25 18.02
C SER A 20 5.94 34.07 18.35
N ASP A 21 4.71 34.39 18.72
CA ASP A 21 3.62 33.42 18.72
C ASP A 21 3.18 33.18 17.26
N ALA A 22 3.90 32.29 16.59
CA ALA A 22 3.49 31.68 15.33
C ALA A 22 3.72 30.16 15.41
N ALA A 23 3.34 29.55 16.54
CA ALA A 23 3.05 28.13 16.57
C ALA A 23 1.75 27.92 15.79
N GLY A 24 1.86 27.83 14.46
CA GLY A 24 0.75 27.51 13.59
C GLY A 24 0.07 26.26 14.13
N ARG A 25 -1.19 26.40 14.56
CA ARG A 25 -2.02 25.26 14.98
C ARG A 25 -1.84 24.16 13.92
N PRO A 26 -1.56 22.90 14.31
CA PRO A 26 -1.54 21.82 13.34
C PRO A 26 -2.84 21.88 12.55
N ARG A 27 -2.74 21.95 11.21
CA ARG A 27 -3.92 21.94 10.35
C ARG A 27 -4.65 20.62 10.61
N THR A 28 -5.69 20.68 11.43
CA THR A 28 -6.55 19.54 11.70
C THR A 28 -7.35 19.25 10.44
N CYS A 29 -7.07 18.14 9.76
CA CYS A 29 -7.93 17.67 8.67
C CYS A 29 -9.19 17.07 9.31
N PRO A 30 -10.38 17.62 9.08
CA PRO A 30 -11.60 17.18 9.77
C PRO A 30 -11.95 15.71 9.50
N ASP A 31 -11.55 15.19 8.34
CA ASP A 31 -11.82 13.82 7.92
C ASP A 31 -10.71 12.81 8.29
N TYR A 32 -9.78 13.20 9.17
CA TYR A 32 -8.65 12.36 9.59
C TYR A 32 -8.32 12.49 11.09
N PRO A 33 -8.13 11.37 11.83
CA PRO A 33 -8.22 9.98 11.38
C PRO A 33 -9.69 9.52 11.19
N PRO A 34 -9.95 8.61 10.24
CA PRO A 34 -11.28 8.06 10.00
C PRO A 34 -11.73 7.11 11.14
N GLN A 35 -13.05 6.99 11.33
CA GLN A 35 -13.63 6.00 12.24
C GLN A 35 -13.75 4.63 11.55
N LEU A 36 -12.78 3.74 11.79
CA LEU A 36 -12.68 2.44 11.10
C LEU A 36 -13.22 1.25 11.90
N GLY A 37 -13.72 1.49 13.11
CA GLY A 37 -14.13 0.43 14.05
C GLY A 37 -12.97 -0.51 14.44
N ASN A 38 -13.30 -1.63 15.09
CA ASN A 38 -12.31 -2.58 15.57
C ASN A 38 -11.61 -3.32 14.42
N ALA A 39 -10.29 -3.48 14.53
CA ALA A 39 -9.54 -4.34 13.63
C ALA A 39 -9.89 -5.80 13.90
N ARG A 40 -10.46 -6.47 12.89
CA ARG A 40 -10.63 -7.92 12.90
C ARG A 40 -9.57 -8.55 12.02
N LEU A 41 -8.75 -9.40 12.61
CA LEU A 41 -7.85 -10.29 11.88
C LEU A 41 -8.59 -11.60 11.60
N LEU A 42 -8.47 -12.11 10.37
CA LEU A 42 -8.87 -13.47 10.05
C LEU A 42 -7.94 -14.44 10.78
N SER A 43 -8.53 -15.49 11.35
CA SER A 43 -7.77 -16.62 11.89
C SER A 43 -7.06 -17.39 10.78
N GLU A 44 -6.03 -18.17 11.12
CA GLU A 44 -5.36 -19.07 10.16
C GLU A 44 -6.35 -20.01 9.46
N GLU A 45 -7.37 -20.49 10.18
CA GLU A 45 -8.40 -21.35 9.61
C GLU A 45 -9.26 -20.59 8.57
N GLU A 46 -9.67 -19.35 8.87
CA GLU A 46 -10.40 -18.52 7.91
C GLU A 46 -9.54 -18.18 6.68
N LEU A 47 -8.24 -17.91 6.86
CA LEU A 47 -7.30 -17.71 5.76
C LEU A 47 -7.23 -18.97 4.88
N ARG A 48 -7.03 -20.14 5.49
CA ARG A 48 -6.96 -21.44 4.80
C ARG A 48 -8.24 -21.73 4.03
N VAL A 49 -9.41 -21.55 4.64
CA VAL A 49 -10.72 -21.76 3.99
C VAL A 49 -10.92 -20.79 2.83
N SER A 50 -10.55 -19.51 3.00
CA SER A 50 -10.68 -18.51 1.94
C SER A 50 -9.73 -18.79 0.76
N LEU A 51 -8.52 -19.27 1.03
CA LEU A 51 -7.57 -19.72 0.01
C LEU A 51 -8.14 -20.90 -0.77
N ALA A 52 -8.53 -21.97 -0.06
CA ALA A 52 -9.11 -23.17 -0.68
C ALA A 52 -10.32 -22.82 -1.57
N ARG A 53 -11.17 -21.89 -1.12
CA ARG A 53 -12.29 -21.39 -1.93
C ARG A 53 -11.81 -20.65 -3.18
N ALA A 54 -10.84 -19.74 -3.04
CA ALA A 54 -10.35 -18.95 -4.15
C ALA A 54 -9.68 -19.80 -5.24
N ILE A 55 -8.98 -20.86 -4.86
CA ILE A 55 -8.32 -21.77 -5.80
C ILE A 55 -9.15 -23.03 -6.11
N GLY A 56 -10.43 -23.09 -5.71
CA GLY A 56 -11.23 -24.32 -5.81
C GLY A 56 -11.48 -24.83 -7.23
N HIS A 57 -11.19 -24.03 -8.26
CA HIS A 57 -11.26 -24.43 -9.68
C HIS A 57 -9.90 -24.78 -10.28
N TRP A 58 -8.81 -24.54 -9.54
CA TRP A 58 -7.47 -24.88 -9.96
C TRP A 58 -7.23 -26.38 -9.72
N ASN A 59 -6.72 -27.08 -10.74
CA ASN A 59 -6.52 -28.53 -10.71
C ASN A 59 -5.21 -28.97 -10.01
N GLY A 60 -4.39 -28.01 -9.56
CA GLY A 60 -3.10 -28.29 -8.92
C GLY A 60 -2.01 -28.81 -9.87
N ARG A 61 -2.25 -28.81 -11.18
CA ARG A 61 -1.33 -29.35 -12.21
C ARG A 61 -0.90 -28.32 -13.23
N ASP A 62 -1.81 -27.41 -13.59
CA ASP A 62 -1.50 -26.31 -14.49
C ASP A 62 -0.87 -25.15 -13.72
N ASP A 63 0.07 -24.45 -14.35
CA ASP A 63 0.64 -23.23 -13.77
C ASP A 63 -0.44 -22.19 -13.51
N LEU A 64 -0.23 -21.39 -12.47
CA LEU A 64 -1.16 -20.34 -12.07
C LEU A 64 -0.54 -18.96 -12.28
N TRP A 65 -1.40 -17.99 -12.51
CA TRP A 65 -0.99 -16.60 -12.69
C TRP A 65 -1.47 -15.74 -11.52
N ILE A 66 -0.60 -14.86 -11.03
CA ILE A 66 -0.91 -13.84 -10.03
C ILE A 66 -0.79 -12.47 -10.70
N PHE A 67 -1.81 -11.62 -10.59
CA PHE A 67 -1.76 -10.26 -11.12
C PHE A 67 -1.31 -9.28 -10.04
N GLY A 68 -0.10 -8.74 -10.20
CA GLY A 68 0.48 -7.69 -9.37
C GLY A 68 0.20 -6.28 -9.92
N TYR A 69 -0.37 -5.43 -9.08
CA TYR A 69 -0.73 -4.05 -9.44
C TYR A 69 -0.17 -2.98 -8.46
N GLY A 70 0.57 -3.42 -7.45
CA GLY A 70 1.07 -2.56 -6.36
C GLY A 70 2.38 -3.08 -5.80
N SER A 71 2.43 -3.38 -4.50
CA SER A 71 3.67 -3.82 -3.84
C SER A 71 4.31 -5.08 -4.43
N LEU A 72 3.51 -5.97 -5.02
CA LEU A 72 4.02 -7.18 -5.68
C LEU A 72 4.95 -6.87 -6.88
N ILE A 73 4.89 -5.67 -7.46
CA ILE A 73 5.74 -5.28 -8.59
C ILE A 73 7.20 -5.07 -8.15
N TRP A 74 7.44 -4.55 -6.94
CA TRP A 74 8.79 -4.32 -6.41
C TRP A 74 9.17 -5.21 -5.23
N ASN A 75 8.21 -5.98 -4.71
CA ASN A 75 8.43 -7.00 -3.69
C ASN A 75 7.49 -8.19 -3.97
N PRO A 76 7.76 -8.98 -5.02
CA PRO A 76 6.88 -10.08 -5.43
C PRO A 76 6.82 -11.16 -4.36
N GLY A 77 7.96 -11.65 -3.86
CA GLY A 77 8.00 -12.75 -2.88
C GLY A 77 7.39 -14.05 -3.43
N LEU A 78 7.40 -14.23 -4.75
CA LEU A 78 6.85 -15.37 -5.47
C LEU A 78 7.97 -16.02 -6.32
N PRO A 79 8.01 -17.36 -6.46
CA PRO A 79 8.95 -18.06 -7.34
C PRO A 79 8.45 -17.99 -8.79
N THR A 80 8.61 -16.83 -9.42
CA THR A 80 8.02 -16.57 -10.74
C THR A 80 8.85 -17.25 -11.83
N VAL A 81 8.23 -18.16 -12.58
CA VAL A 81 8.83 -18.77 -13.78
C VAL A 81 8.77 -17.82 -14.97
N GLU A 82 7.83 -16.89 -14.96
CA GLU A 82 7.65 -15.89 -16.00
C GLU A 82 6.93 -14.66 -15.43
N SER A 83 7.33 -13.48 -15.90
CA SER A 83 6.70 -12.20 -15.56
C SER A 83 6.42 -11.44 -16.85
N VAL A 84 5.15 -11.11 -17.11
CA VAL A 84 4.72 -10.45 -18.34
C VAL A 84 3.84 -9.27 -17.98
N HIS A 85 4.02 -8.14 -18.67
CA HIS A 85 3.09 -7.03 -18.54
C HIS A 85 1.69 -7.46 -18.94
N ALA A 86 0.72 -7.00 -18.17
CA ALA A 86 -0.65 -7.44 -18.31
C ALA A 86 -1.62 -6.31 -18.05
N ARG A 87 -2.74 -6.32 -18.75
CA ARG A 87 -3.86 -5.42 -18.52
C ARG A 87 -5.10 -6.19 -18.08
N VAL A 88 -5.74 -5.69 -17.02
CA VAL A 88 -7.09 -6.09 -16.62
C VAL A 88 -8.07 -4.96 -16.92
N HIS A 89 -9.25 -5.31 -17.42
CA HIS A 89 -10.35 -4.37 -17.67
C HIS A 89 -11.40 -4.47 -16.58
N GLY A 90 -12.14 -3.38 -16.36
CA GLY A 90 -13.16 -3.31 -15.31
C GLY A 90 -12.60 -3.01 -13.91
N TYR A 91 -11.30 -2.74 -13.80
CA TYR A 91 -10.62 -2.40 -12.54
C TYR A 91 -9.57 -1.32 -12.76
N HIS A 92 -9.35 -0.46 -11.77
CA HIS A 92 -8.27 0.51 -11.73
C HIS A 92 -7.62 0.47 -10.35
N ARG A 93 -6.36 0.91 -10.25
CA ARG A 93 -5.67 1.03 -8.96
C ARG A 93 -5.89 2.41 -8.37
N GLY A 94 -5.83 2.46 -7.05
CA GLY A 94 -5.81 3.71 -6.29
C GLY A 94 -5.65 3.45 -4.80
N LEU A 95 -5.47 4.52 -4.03
CA LEU A 95 -5.36 4.47 -2.56
C LEU A 95 -6.73 4.26 -1.92
N TYR A 96 -7.24 3.03 -2.04
CA TYR A 96 -8.60 2.66 -1.64
C TYR A 96 -8.70 1.90 -0.33
N LEU A 97 -7.56 1.66 0.34
CA LEU A 97 -7.50 0.88 1.57
C LEU A 97 -6.78 1.65 2.70
N TRP A 98 -7.49 1.88 3.80
CA TRP A 98 -6.91 2.32 5.06
C TRP A 98 -6.00 1.25 5.67
N SER A 99 -4.77 1.63 6.02
CA SER A 99 -3.72 0.77 6.58
C SER A 99 -3.39 1.16 8.01
N ARG A 100 -3.74 0.30 8.97
CA ARG A 100 -3.54 0.54 10.41
C ARG A 100 -2.31 -0.14 11.01
N VAL A 101 -1.50 -0.79 10.18
CA VAL A 101 -0.33 -1.56 10.63
C VAL A 101 0.88 -1.30 9.75
N ASN A 102 0.73 -1.48 8.43
CA ASN A 102 1.87 -1.51 7.52
C ASN A 102 2.39 -0.11 7.16
N ARG A 103 1.47 0.84 6.95
CA ARG A 103 1.76 2.20 6.48
C ARG A 103 1.14 3.30 7.36
N GLY A 104 0.62 2.91 8.51
CA GLY A 104 0.05 3.76 9.54
C GLY A 104 -0.20 2.94 10.80
N THR A 105 -0.87 3.55 11.77
CA THR A 105 -1.30 2.93 13.04
C THR A 105 -2.84 3.02 13.17
N PRO A 106 -3.46 2.42 14.20
CA PRO A 106 -4.89 2.67 14.47
C PRO A 106 -5.22 4.15 14.69
N GLU A 107 -4.31 4.91 15.32
CA GLU A 107 -4.47 6.33 15.65
C GLU A 107 -4.15 7.25 14.46
N GLN A 108 -3.19 6.85 13.62
CA GLN A 108 -2.83 7.54 12.38
C GLN A 108 -2.83 6.57 11.21
N PRO A 109 -4.01 6.19 10.69
CA PRO A 109 -4.12 5.25 9.57
C PRO A 109 -3.42 5.79 8.32
N GLY A 110 -2.67 4.93 7.65
CA GLY A 110 -2.08 5.20 6.35
C GLY A 110 -2.96 4.74 5.21
N LEU A 111 -2.45 4.81 3.98
CA LEU A 111 -3.13 4.30 2.80
C LEU A 111 -2.26 3.29 2.06
N VAL A 112 -2.90 2.29 1.45
CA VAL A 112 -2.25 1.37 0.51
C VAL A 112 -3.11 1.22 -0.75
N LEU A 113 -2.48 0.77 -1.83
CA LEU A 113 -3.17 0.57 -3.10
C LEU A 113 -4.10 -0.63 -3.03
N ALA A 114 -5.24 -0.52 -3.71
CA ALA A 114 -6.12 -1.65 -4.02
C ALA A 114 -6.65 -1.52 -5.45
N LEU A 115 -7.11 -2.64 -6.02
CA LEU A 115 -7.92 -2.61 -7.25
C LEU A 115 -9.38 -2.35 -6.91
N ASP A 116 -9.96 -1.31 -7.47
CA ASP A 116 -11.39 -1.04 -7.36
C ASP A 116 -12.07 -1.09 -8.74
N ARG A 117 -13.38 -1.35 -8.75
CA ARG A 117 -14.17 -1.53 -9.98
C ARG A 117 -14.19 -0.27 -10.86
N GLY A 118 -14.17 -0.49 -12.17
CA GLY A 118 -14.18 0.54 -13.23
C GLY A 118 -12.81 0.73 -13.89
N GLY A 119 -12.79 1.21 -15.13
CA GLY A 119 -11.56 1.53 -15.86
C GLY A 119 -10.75 0.32 -16.31
N SER A 120 -9.43 0.47 -16.34
CA SER A 120 -8.47 -0.59 -16.64
C SER A 120 -7.18 -0.38 -15.83
N CYS A 121 -6.46 -1.47 -15.59
CA CYS A 121 -5.25 -1.45 -14.79
C CYS A 121 -4.16 -2.26 -15.50
N THR A 122 -3.03 -1.62 -15.80
CA THR A 122 -1.85 -2.30 -16.36
C THR A 122 -0.91 -2.66 -15.21
N GLY A 123 -0.55 -3.92 -15.05
CA GLY A 123 0.36 -4.43 -14.01
C GLY A 123 1.25 -5.53 -14.58
N ILE A 124 1.68 -6.45 -13.71
CA ILE A 124 2.49 -7.61 -14.11
C ILE A 124 1.72 -8.88 -13.77
N ALA A 125 1.60 -9.79 -14.72
CA ALA A 125 1.14 -11.15 -14.49
C ALA A 125 2.37 -12.04 -14.23
N PHE A 126 2.39 -12.65 -13.05
CA PHE A 126 3.44 -13.55 -12.58
C PHE A 126 2.96 -14.99 -12.73
N ARG A 127 3.60 -15.79 -13.58
CA ARG A 127 3.34 -17.23 -13.66
C ARG A 127 4.14 -17.95 -12.59
N LEU A 128 3.47 -18.81 -11.84
CA LEU A 128 4.06 -19.73 -10.86
C LEU A 128 3.92 -21.15 -11.40
N ALA A 129 5.01 -21.91 -11.30
CA ALA A 129 4.97 -23.34 -11.59
C ALA A 129 3.96 -24.02 -10.66
N ALA A 130 3.14 -24.94 -11.20
CA ALA A 130 2.17 -25.66 -10.39
C ALA A 130 2.83 -26.45 -9.25
N GLU A 131 3.97 -27.07 -9.56
CA GLU A 131 4.81 -27.77 -8.61
C GLU A 131 5.33 -26.79 -7.55
N GLY A 132 4.97 -27.04 -6.29
CA GLY A 132 5.40 -26.21 -5.16
C GLY A 132 4.65 -24.88 -5.01
N ALA A 133 3.59 -24.60 -5.79
CA ALA A 133 2.88 -23.31 -5.70
C ALA A 133 2.19 -23.07 -4.34
N MET A 134 1.68 -24.14 -3.71
CA MET A 134 0.82 -24.03 -2.52
C MET A 134 1.45 -23.28 -1.34
N PRO A 135 2.67 -23.59 -0.87
CA PRO A 135 3.35 -22.81 0.17
C PRO A 135 3.46 -21.31 -0.15
N HIS A 136 3.67 -20.95 -1.43
CA HIS A 136 3.75 -19.56 -1.86
C HIS A 136 2.39 -18.87 -1.89
N LEU A 137 1.32 -19.59 -2.29
CA LEU A 137 -0.04 -19.10 -2.18
C LEU A 137 -0.44 -18.86 -0.72
N GLU A 138 -0.09 -19.76 0.19
CA GLU A 138 -0.35 -19.58 1.62
C GLU A 138 0.41 -18.37 2.20
N ALA A 139 1.69 -18.20 1.85
CA ALA A 139 2.47 -17.03 2.25
C ALA A 139 1.87 -15.72 1.71
N LEU A 140 1.45 -15.72 0.43
CA LEU A 140 0.76 -14.60 -0.19
C LEU A 140 -0.57 -14.30 0.52
N TRP A 141 -1.31 -15.33 0.94
CA TRP A 141 -2.55 -15.17 1.70
C TRP A 141 -2.32 -14.52 3.05
N ARG A 142 -1.31 -14.98 3.82
CA ARG A 142 -0.96 -14.38 5.12
C ARG A 142 -0.52 -12.92 4.98
N ARG A 143 0.04 -12.55 3.83
CA ARG A 143 0.44 -11.18 3.50
C ARG A 143 -0.74 -10.28 3.14
N GLU A 144 -1.62 -10.74 2.24
CA GLU A 144 -2.65 -9.88 1.61
C GLU A 144 -4.02 -9.97 2.30
N MET A 145 -4.39 -11.13 2.84
CA MET A 145 -5.73 -11.40 3.37
C MET A 145 -5.95 -11.23 4.89
N PRO A 146 -4.98 -10.86 5.78
CA PRO A 146 -5.19 -10.96 7.23
C PRO A 146 -6.32 -10.07 7.75
N MET A 147 -6.62 -8.94 7.10
CA MET A 147 -7.70 -8.03 7.50
C MET A 147 -9.02 -8.29 6.77
N GLY A 148 -9.07 -9.25 5.83
CA GLY A 148 -10.25 -9.51 5.00
C GLY A 148 -10.71 -8.30 4.14
N SER A 149 -9.83 -7.32 3.91
CA SER A 149 -10.11 -6.10 3.13
C SER A 149 -10.22 -6.35 1.62
N TYR A 150 -9.68 -7.48 1.15
CA TYR A 150 -9.76 -7.87 -0.26
C TYR A 150 -10.70 -9.04 -0.47
N ARG A 151 -11.19 -9.14 -1.71
CA ARG A 151 -11.83 -10.31 -2.28
C ARG A 151 -10.88 -10.88 -3.34
N PRO A 152 -10.38 -12.11 -3.17
CA PRO A 152 -9.65 -12.81 -4.23
C PRO A 152 -10.56 -12.99 -5.45
N ALA A 153 -10.03 -12.72 -6.64
CA ALA A 153 -10.77 -12.83 -7.89
C ALA A 153 -9.85 -13.30 -9.02
N TRP A 154 -10.31 -14.23 -9.83
CA TRP A 154 -9.68 -14.58 -11.10
C TRP A 154 -10.09 -13.57 -12.16
N LEU A 155 -9.14 -12.75 -12.59
CA LEU A 155 -9.34 -11.72 -13.60
C LEU A 155 -8.81 -12.20 -14.95
N SER A 156 -9.49 -11.82 -16.03
CA SER A 156 -8.96 -12.04 -17.38
C SER A 156 -7.89 -11.00 -17.68
N CYS A 157 -6.62 -11.43 -17.66
CA CYS A 157 -5.47 -10.61 -18.02
C CYS A 157 -5.18 -10.73 -19.51
N VAL A 158 -5.03 -9.60 -20.19
CA VAL A 158 -4.46 -9.52 -21.54
C VAL A 158 -2.96 -9.25 -21.36
N LEU A 159 -2.13 -10.20 -21.77
CA LEU A 159 -0.68 -10.08 -21.74
C LEU A 159 -0.18 -9.27 -22.93
N ASP A 160 0.96 -8.61 -22.80
CA ASP A 160 1.56 -7.80 -23.87
C ASP A 160 1.97 -8.64 -25.10
N ASP A 161 2.15 -9.94 -24.96
CA ASP A 161 2.38 -10.89 -26.07
C ASP A 161 1.10 -11.37 -26.77
N GLY A 162 -0.06 -10.83 -26.37
CA GLY A 162 -1.36 -11.14 -26.95
C GLY A 162 -2.09 -12.32 -26.30
N ARG A 163 -1.46 -13.09 -25.41
CA ARG A 163 -2.15 -14.15 -24.66
C ARG A 163 -3.22 -13.56 -23.73
N ARG A 164 -4.28 -14.34 -23.50
CA ARG A 164 -5.29 -14.05 -22.48
C ARG A 164 -5.25 -15.15 -21.44
N VAL A 165 -4.93 -14.81 -20.20
CA VAL A 165 -4.80 -15.77 -19.10
C VAL A 165 -5.68 -15.38 -17.91
N PRO A 166 -6.29 -16.35 -17.20
CA PRO A 166 -6.89 -16.07 -15.90
C PRO A 166 -5.78 -15.87 -14.86
N ALA A 167 -5.78 -14.75 -14.16
CA ALA A 167 -4.84 -14.47 -13.09
C ALA A 167 -5.56 -14.10 -11.80
N LEU A 168 -5.12 -14.68 -10.69
CA LEU A 168 -5.63 -14.36 -9.37
C LEU A 168 -5.14 -12.97 -8.94
N ALA A 169 -6.07 -12.14 -8.49
CA ALA A 169 -5.83 -10.80 -7.99
C ALA A 169 -6.59 -10.55 -6.67
N PHE A 170 -6.12 -9.60 -5.89
CA PHE A 170 -6.80 -9.13 -4.68
C PHE A 170 -7.55 -7.84 -4.99
N VAL A 171 -8.88 -7.91 -5.06
CA VAL A 171 -9.76 -6.78 -5.39
C VAL A 171 -10.33 -6.17 -4.12
N MET A 172 -10.43 -4.85 -4.05
CA MET A 172 -10.98 -4.14 -2.90
C MET A 172 -12.43 -4.55 -2.63
N ARG A 173 -12.73 -4.87 -1.37
CA ARG A 173 -14.11 -4.99 -0.88
C ARG A 173 -14.65 -3.60 -0.56
N ARG A 174 -15.84 -3.26 -1.07
CA ARG A 174 -16.50 -1.97 -0.74
C ARG A 174 -17.42 -2.06 0.47
N ASP A 175 -17.70 -3.27 0.95
CA ASP A 175 -18.57 -3.56 2.09
C ASP A 175 -17.82 -3.58 3.43
N VAL A 176 -16.54 -3.19 3.45
CA VAL A 176 -15.72 -3.15 4.66
C VAL A 176 -15.40 -1.71 5.07
N PRO A 177 -15.31 -1.40 6.38
CA PRO A 177 -14.99 -0.05 6.87
C PRO A 177 -13.62 0.49 6.41
N THR A 178 -12.71 -0.40 6.02
CA THR A 178 -11.36 -0.04 5.56
C THR A 178 -11.33 0.46 4.12
N TYR A 179 -12.45 0.39 3.38
CA TYR A 179 -12.59 1.00 2.06
C TYR A 179 -12.71 2.52 2.18
N THR A 180 -11.84 3.25 1.48
CA THR A 180 -11.79 4.72 1.60
C THR A 180 -12.68 5.43 0.59
N GLY A 181 -12.97 4.79 -0.55
CA GLY A 181 -13.51 5.49 -1.72
C GLY A 181 -12.53 6.53 -2.26
N LYS A 182 -13.06 7.61 -2.85
CA LYS A 182 -12.22 8.74 -3.26
C LYS A 182 -12.09 9.70 -2.07
N LEU A 183 -10.85 10.03 -1.71
CA LEU A 183 -10.53 11.00 -0.66
C LEU A 183 -10.28 12.38 -1.25
N ALA A 184 -10.55 13.42 -0.47
CA ALA A 184 -10.18 14.79 -0.80
C ALA A 184 -8.65 15.00 -0.70
N ASP A 185 -8.13 15.98 -1.43
CA ASP A 185 -6.70 16.29 -1.44
C ASP A 185 -6.18 16.67 -0.04
N ASP A 186 -6.97 17.35 0.77
CA ASP A 186 -6.55 17.73 2.14
C ASP A 186 -6.32 16.49 3.01
N THR A 187 -7.21 15.50 2.94
CA THR A 187 -7.03 14.21 3.62
C THR A 187 -5.80 13.48 3.09
N LEU A 188 -5.61 13.45 1.77
CA LEU A 188 -4.44 12.81 1.15
C LEU A 188 -3.13 13.48 1.61
N ARG A 189 -3.05 14.82 1.60
CA ARG A 189 -1.90 15.58 2.10
C ARG A 189 -1.60 15.27 3.56
N THR A 190 -2.62 15.24 4.41
CA THR A 190 -2.45 14.90 5.83
C THR A 190 -1.88 13.49 5.98
N VAL A 191 -2.46 12.49 5.32
CA VAL A 191 -1.98 11.11 5.40
C VAL A 191 -0.55 10.98 4.89
N LEU A 192 -0.24 11.58 3.73
CA LEU A 192 1.11 11.53 3.15
C LEU A 192 2.14 12.27 4.03
N GLY A 193 1.72 13.30 4.76
CA GLY A 193 2.58 14.08 5.66
C GLY A 193 2.86 13.42 7.01
N CYS A 194 1.97 12.57 7.53
CA CYS A 194 2.11 12.06 8.91
C CYS A 194 2.03 10.53 9.08
N ALA A 195 1.36 9.79 8.19
CA ALA A 195 1.08 8.38 8.43
C ALA A 195 2.33 7.50 8.24
N CYS A 196 2.73 6.83 9.33
CA CYS A 196 3.86 5.92 9.37
C CYS A 196 3.46 4.64 10.12
N GLY A 197 3.80 3.48 9.55
CA GLY A 197 3.55 2.18 10.16
C GLY A 197 4.80 1.31 10.17
N ARG A 198 4.60 0.01 10.40
CA ARG A 198 5.67 -1.01 10.51
C ARG A 198 6.69 -0.98 9.37
N TYR A 199 6.27 -0.64 8.15
CA TYR A 199 7.12 -0.67 6.97
C TYR A 199 7.46 0.74 6.43
N GLY A 200 7.28 1.77 7.25
CA GLY A 200 7.54 3.17 6.92
C GLY A 200 6.29 3.95 6.52
N THR A 201 6.49 5.10 5.89
CA THR A 201 5.41 6.05 5.60
C THR A 201 4.52 5.60 4.44
N THR A 202 3.30 6.15 4.41
CA THR A 202 2.43 6.05 3.21
C THR A 202 3.08 6.75 2.02
N LEU A 203 3.75 7.90 2.21
CA LEU A 203 4.43 8.62 1.14
C LEU A 203 5.53 7.79 0.47
N ASP A 204 6.40 7.16 1.26
CA ASP A 204 7.45 6.29 0.74
C ASP A 204 6.89 5.11 -0.04
N TYR A 205 5.77 4.56 0.42
CA TYR A 205 5.08 3.48 -0.27
C TYR A 205 4.56 3.90 -1.65
N VAL A 206 3.93 5.07 -1.75
CA VAL A 206 3.41 5.60 -3.01
C VAL A 206 4.54 5.95 -3.96
N LYS A 207 5.61 6.60 -3.47
CA LYS A 207 6.81 6.93 -4.26
C LYS A 207 7.46 5.66 -4.81
N ARG A 208 7.79 4.69 -3.96
CA ARG A 208 8.39 3.41 -4.37
C ARG A 208 7.53 2.67 -5.38
N THR A 209 6.21 2.67 -5.19
CA THR A 209 5.32 1.99 -6.15
C THR A 209 5.26 2.72 -7.48
N THR A 210 5.23 4.06 -7.47
CA THR A 210 5.26 4.88 -8.70
C THR A 210 6.56 4.69 -9.47
N ASP A 211 7.70 4.68 -8.76
CA ASP A 211 9.01 4.49 -9.38
C ASP A 211 9.17 3.07 -9.93
N ALA A 212 8.73 2.05 -9.18
CA ALA A 212 8.73 0.68 -9.67
C ALA A 212 7.87 0.50 -10.91
N LEU A 213 6.71 1.15 -10.94
CA LEU A 213 5.82 1.13 -12.09
C LEU A 213 6.46 1.75 -13.32
N ARG A 214 7.09 2.92 -13.16
CA ARG A 214 7.84 3.58 -14.23
C ARG A 214 9.02 2.73 -14.70
N ALA A 215 9.78 2.15 -13.79
CA ALA A 215 10.94 1.30 -14.11
C ALA A 215 10.55 0.02 -14.86
N ASN A 216 9.34 -0.50 -14.63
CA ASN A 216 8.76 -1.60 -15.40
C ASN A 216 8.02 -1.11 -16.66
N GLY A 217 8.18 0.13 -17.12
CA GLY A 217 7.51 0.61 -18.35
C GLY A 217 5.99 0.76 -18.23
N ILE A 218 5.44 0.82 -17.02
CA ILE A 218 4.02 0.96 -16.72
C ILE A 218 3.77 2.28 -15.96
N PRO A 219 4.04 3.47 -16.54
CA PRO A 219 3.85 4.73 -15.84
C PRO A 219 2.37 4.92 -15.44
N ASP A 220 2.13 5.27 -14.17
CA ASP A 220 0.78 5.53 -13.65
C ASP A 220 0.56 7.03 -13.44
N ARG A 221 -0.05 7.65 -14.44
CA ARG A 221 -0.33 9.09 -14.45
C ARG A 221 -1.22 9.55 -13.29
N MET A 222 -2.05 8.67 -12.72
CA MET A 222 -2.92 9.03 -11.61
C MET A 222 -2.12 9.12 -10.31
N LEU A 223 -1.23 8.17 -10.07
CA LEU A 223 -0.34 8.21 -8.91
C LEU A 223 0.70 9.33 -9.01
N GLU A 224 1.27 9.55 -10.20
CA GLU A 224 2.21 10.66 -10.44
C GLU A 224 1.56 12.02 -10.14
N LYS A 225 0.37 12.28 -10.71
CA LYS A 225 -0.37 13.52 -10.42
C LYS A 225 -0.81 13.64 -8.96
N LEU A 226 -1.10 12.51 -8.29
CA LEU A 226 -1.42 12.51 -6.87
C LEU A 226 -0.23 12.94 -6.03
N LEU A 227 0.97 12.42 -6.33
CA LEU A 227 2.21 12.82 -5.65
C LEU A 227 2.56 14.29 -5.91
N GLU A 228 2.47 14.76 -7.16
CA GLU A 228 2.70 16.17 -7.50
C GLU A 228 1.75 17.11 -6.76
N ARG A 229 0.47 16.70 -6.67
CA ARG A 229 -0.54 17.51 -6.01
C ARG A 229 -0.40 17.46 -4.50
N CYS A 230 -0.19 16.30 -3.88
CA CYS A 230 -0.41 16.09 -2.45
C CYS A 230 0.82 15.66 -1.63
N GLY A 231 1.92 15.26 -2.27
CA GLY A 231 3.09 14.65 -1.63
C GLY A 231 4.27 15.59 -1.37
#